data_AF-A0A8T5AS73-F1
#
_entry.id   AF-A0A8T5AS73-F1
#
_cell.length_a   1.000
_cell.length_b   1.000
_cell.length_c   1.000
_cell.angle_alpha   90.00
_cell.angle_beta   90.00
_cell.angle_gamma   90.00
#
_symmetry.space_group_name_H-M   'P 1'
#
loop_
_entity.id
_entity.type
_entity.pdbx_description
1 polymer ?
#
loop_
_entity_poly.entity_id
_entity_poly.type
_entity_poly.pdbx_seq_one_letter_code
_entity_poly.pdbx_strand_id
1 'polypeptide(L)' 'MSSEWASTDTRVTKILEALADGKWHAKRELLEETGLGHGHLDTILGFLAAYGFITVDAAGGKVRLDENFRRLLLQEISQ' A
#
# COMPACT_ATOMS: atom_id res chain seq x y z
N MET A 1 21.01 17.43 -0.55
CA MET A 1 19.62 16.93 -0.62
C MET A 1 19.66 15.47 -0.18
N SER A 2 19.27 15.19 1.06
CA SER A 2 19.49 13.90 1.73
C SER A 2 18.86 12.74 0.97
N SER A 3 19.62 11.68 0.75
CA SER A 3 19.24 10.41 0.13
C SER A 3 18.11 9.64 0.85
N GLU A 4 17.64 10.12 1.99
CA GLU A 4 16.55 9.51 2.77
C GLU A 4 15.16 9.66 2.13
N TRP A 5 14.92 10.69 1.30
CA TRP A 5 13.60 10.89 0.67
C TRP A 5 13.37 10.01 -0.57
N ALA A 6 14.43 9.64 -1.31
CA ALA A 6 14.32 8.75 -2.48
C ALA A 6 13.99 7.29 -2.10
N SER A 7 14.37 6.86 -0.88
CA SER A 7 14.19 5.48 -0.40
C SER A 7 12.82 5.21 0.22
N THR A 8 12.08 6.26 0.59
CA THR A 8 10.73 6.13 1.16
C THR A 8 9.67 6.01 0.06
N ASP A 9 9.89 6.71 -1.06
CA ASP A 9 9.05 6.65 -2.25
C ASP A 9 8.89 5.22 -2.78
N THR A 10 9.99 4.47 -2.89
CA THR A 10 9.98 3.10 -3.44
C THR A 10 9.17 2.10 -2.62
N ARG A 11 9.04 2.32 -1.30
CA ARG A 11 8.38 1.36 -0.40
C ARG A 11 6.86 1.52 -0.42
N VAL A 12 6.39 2.77 -0.46
CA VAL A 12 4.96 3.06 -0.61
C VAL A 12 4.50 2.64 -2.00
N THR A 13 5.27 2.95 -3.05
CA THR A 13 4.95 2.56 -4.42
C THR A 13 4.79 1.05 -4.57
N LYS A 14 5.70 0.24 -4.00
CA LYS A 14 5.58 -1.23 -4.03
C LYS A 14 4.29 -1.76 -3.39
N ILE A 15 3.86 -1.18 -2.27
CA ILE A 15 2.60 -1.58 -1.62
C ILE A 15 1.41 -1.19 -2.51
N LEU A 16 1.44 0.01 -3.08
CA LEU A 16 0.37 0.48 -3.97
C LEU A 16 0.28 -0.37 -5.25
N GLU A 17 1.42 -0.76 -5.83
CA GLU A 17 1.51 -1.67 -6.97
C GLU A 17 0.92 -3.05 -6.63
N ALA A 18 1.27 -3.63 -5.48
CA ALA A 18 0.73 -4.91 -5.03
C ALA A 18 -0.80 -4.86 -4.86
N LEU A 19 -1.34 -3.73 -4.38
CA LEU A 19 -2.78 -3.55 -4.17
C LEU A 19 -3.54 -3.01 -5.38
N ALA A 20 -2.86 -2.65 -6.48
CA ALA A 20 -3.46 -2.01 -7.66
C ALA A 20 -4.52 -2.88 -8.35
N ASP A 21 -4.43 -4.21 -8.17
CA ASP A 21 -5.42 -5.15 -8.67
C ASP A 21 -6.82 -4.98 -8.05
N GLY A 22 -6.92 -4.23 -6.95
CA GLY A 22 -8.17 -3.95 -6.24
C GLY A 22 -8.74 -5.15 -5.51
N LYS A 23 -7.94 -6.19 -5.26
CA LYS A 23 -8.36 -7.37 -4.49
C LYS A 23 -7.95 -7.22 -3.04
N TRP A 24 -8.50 -8.10 -2.20
CA TRP A 24 -8.07 -8.23 -0.82
C TRP A 24 -6.78 -9.03 -0.75
N HIS A 25 -5.77 -8.46 -0.10
CA HIS A 25 -4.46 -9.09 0.14
C HIS A 25 -4.24 -9.27 1.62
N ALA A 26 -3.71 -10.43 2.02
CA ALA A 26 -3.30 -10.65 3.39
C ALA A 26 -2.03 -9.84 3.69
N LYS A 27 -1.92 -9.28 4.90
CA LYS A 27 -0.70 -8.58 5.32
C LYS A 27 0.56 -9.45 5.16
N ARG A 28 0.44 -10.76 5.37
CA ARG A 28 1.54 -11.72 5.18
C ARG A 28 2.02 -11.77 3.73
N GLU A 29 1.11 -11.79 2.77
CA GLU A 29 1.44 -11.82 1.34
C GLU A 29 2.19 -10.53 0.96
N LEU A 30 1.72 -9.38 1.45
CA LEU A 30 2.39 -8.10 1.23
C LEU A 30 3.81 -8.05 1.82
N LEU A 31 4.08 -8.70 2.95
CA LEU A 31 5.43 -8.78 3.51
C LEU A 31 6.36 -9.58 2.60
N GLU A 32 5.88 -10.70 2.07
CA GLU A 32 6.62 -11.58 1.18
C GLU A 32 6.92 -10.89 -0.16
N GLU A 33 5.92 -10.22 -0.75
CA GLU A 33 6.05 -9.55 -2.05
C GLU A 33 6.91 -8.29 -1.99
N THR A 34 6.77 -7.49 -0.93
CA THR A 34 7.47 -6.21 -0.82
C THR A 34 8.85 -6.33 -0.17
N GLY A 35 9.10 -7.43 0.56
CA GLY A 35 10.30 -7.64 1.38
C GLY A 35 10.40 -6.67 2.56
N LEU A 36 9.30 -6.00 2.91
CA LEU A 36 9.27 -5.06 4.03
C LEU A 36 9.23 -5.80 5.37
N GLY A 37 9.86 -5.21 6.40
CA GLY A 37 9.69 -5.69 7.77
C GLY A 37 8.28 -5.36 8.30
N HIS A 38 7.76 -6.22 9.19
CA HIS A 38 6.45 -6.09 9.82
C HIS A 38 6.11 -4.66 10.29
N GLY A 39 6.98 -4.05 11.10
CA GLY A 39 6.73 -2.70 11.64
C GLY A 39 6.66 -1.60 10.57
N HIS A 40 7.46 -1.73 9.50
CA HIS A 40 7.39 -0.80 8.37
C HIS A 40 6.10 -0.97 7.56
N LEU A 41 5.69 -2.22 7.29
CA LEU A 41 4.44 -2.47 6.58
C LEU A 41 3.25 -1.92 7.38
N ASP A 42 3.16 -2.22 8.68
CA ASP A 42 2.08 -1.71 9.52
C ASP A 42 2.07 -0.18 9.61
N THR A 43 3.23 0.47 9.62
CA THR A 43 3.33 1.93 9.57
C THR A 43 2.75 2.51 8.28
N ILE A 44 3.12 1.93 7.13
CA ILE A 44 2.62 2.40 5.82
C ILE A 44 1.13 2.11 5.68
N LEU A 45 0.67 0.90 6.02
CA LEU A 45 -0.75 0.55 5.98
C LEU A 45 -1.57 1.44 6.93
N GLY A 46 -1.06 1.72 8.12
CA GLY A 46 -1.69 2.64 9.06
C GLY A 46 -1.84 4.05 8.50
N PHE A 47 -0.79 4.57 7.85
CA PHE A 47 -0.85 5.83 7.13
C PHE A 47 -1.91 5.79 6.02
N LEU A 48 -1.85 4.81 5.11
CA LEU A 48 -2.80 4.70 4.00
C LEU A 48 -4.25 4.58 4.48
N ALA A 49 -4.50 3.84 5.56
CA ALA A 49 -5.82 3.67 6.14
C ALA A 49 -6.33 4.97 6.78
N ALA A 50 -5.46 5.71 7.48
CA ALA A 50 -5.82 6.97 8.12
C ALA A 50 -6.29 8.05 7.12
N TYR A 51 -5.78 8.01 5.89
CA TYR A 51 -6.20 8.91 4.79
C TYR A 51 -7.30 8.32 3.89
N GLY A 52 -7.78 7.10 4.18
CA GLY A 52 -8.83 6.46 3.41
C GLY A 52 -8.40 5.91 2.04
N PHE A 53 -7.09 5.74 1.81
CA PHE A 53 -6.58 5.15 0.57
C PHE A 53 -6.75 3.63 0.51
N ILE A 54 -6.81 2.98 1.67
CA ILE A 54 -7.06 1.54 1.79
C ILE A 54 -8.18 1.27 2.78
N THR A 55 -8.82 0.12 2.61
CA THR A 55 -9.70 -0.50 3.59
C THR A 55 -9.00 -1.68 4.24
N VAL A 56 -9.18 -1.84 5.55
CA VAL A 56 -8.73 -3.00 6.33
C VAL A 56 -9.95 -3.83 6.68
N ASP A 57 -9.86 -5.16 6.60
CA ASP A 57 -10.96 -6.03 7.02
C ASP A 57 -11.21 -5.96 8.53
N ALA A 58 -12.38 -6.43 8.98
CA ALA A 58 -12.75 -6.38 10.39
C ALA A 58 -11.79 -7.16 11.31
N ALA A 59 -11.10 -8.17 10.77
CA ALA A 59 -10.09 -8.95 11.49
C ALA A 59 -8.71 -8.28 11.53
N GLY A 60 -8.49 -7.19 10.78
CA GLY A 60 -7.21 -6.49 10.71
C GLY A 60 -6.12 -7.18 9.89
N GLY A 61 -6.43 -8.30 9.25
CA GLY A 61 -5.47 -9.20 8.58
C GLY A 61 -5.40 -9.03 7.07
N LYS A 62 -6.40 -8.39 6.46
CA LYS A 62 -6.45 -8.15 5.02
C LYS A 62 -6.64 -6.69 4.71
N VAL A 63 -6.08 -6.26 3.59
CA VAL A 63 -6.17 -4.90 3.10
C VAL A 63 -6.50 -4.87 1.60
N ARG A 64 -7.13 -3.79 1.15
CA ARG A 64 -7.46 -3.53 -0.25
C ARG A 64 -7.41 -2.03 -0.51
N LEU A 65 -7.06 -1.59 -1.72
CA LEU A 65 -7.26 -0.20 -2.12
C LEU A 65 -8.73 0.22 -2.08
N ASP A 66 -8.99 1.44 -1.59
CA ASP A 66 -10.26 2.10 -1.80
C ASP A 66 -10.52 2.25 -3.31
N GLU A 67 -11.76 2.06 -3.74
CA GLU A 67 -12.10 2.04 -5.16
C GLU A 67 -11.96 3.42 -5.81
N ASN A 68 -12.20 4.52 -5.07
CA ASN A 68 -11.98 5.87 -5.61
C ASN A 68 -10.49 6.12 -5.81
N PHE A 69 -9.68 5.76 -4.81
CA PHE A 69 -8.24 5.93 -4.90
C PHE A 69 -7.63 5.03 -5.98
N ARG A 70 -8.09 3.79 -6.11
CA ARG A 70 -7.67 2.87 -7.18
C ARG A 70 -7.93 3.45 -8.56
N ARG A 71 -9.10 4.07 -8.79
CA ARG A 71 -9.40 4.71 -10.08
C ARG A 71 -8.44 5.86 -10.38
N LEU A 72 -8.12 6.69 -9.38
CA LEU A 72 -7.13 7.76 -9.52
C LEU A 72 -5.74 7.19 -9.85
N LEU A 73 -5.31 6.15 -9.13
CA LEU A 73 -4.02 5.50 -9.36
C LEU A 73 -3.88 4.96 -10.79
N LEU A 74 -4.92 4.31 -11.32
CA LEU A 74 -4.92 3.75 -12.68
C LEU A 74 -4.96 4.81 -13.78
N GLN A 75 -5.53 5.99 -13.49
CA GLN A 75 -5.51 7.13 -14.41
C GLN A 75 -4.11 7.73 -14.56
N GLU A 76 -3.34 7.80 -13.47
CA GLU A 76 -1.96 8.29 -13.47
C GLU A 76 -0.98 7.32 -14.14
N ILE A 77 -1.21 6.01 -14.01
CA ILE A 77 -0.35 4.97 -14.65
C ILE A 77 -0.56 4.90 -16.18
N SER A 78 -1.65 5.49 -16.70
CA SER A 78 -1.97 5.47 -18.14
C SER A 78 -1.56 6.75 -18.90
N GLN A 79 -0.76 7.64 -18.29
CA GLN A 79 -0.19 8.84 -18.92
C GLN A 79 1.31 8.66 -19.19
#